data_AF-A0A6A4K5Z4-F1
#
_entry.id   AF-A0A6A4K5Z4-F1
#
_cell.length_a   1.000
_cell.length_b   1.000
_cell.length_c   1.000
_cell.angle_alpha   90.00
_cell.angle_beta   90.00
_cell.angle_gamma   90.00
#
_symmetry.space_group_name_H-M   'P 1'
#
loop_
_entity.id
_entity.type
_entity.pdbx_description
1 polymer ?
#
loop_
_entity_poly.entity_id
_entity_poly.type
_entity_poly.pdbx_seq_one_letter_code
_entity_poly.pdbx_strand_id
1 'polypeptide(L)'
;MKVVIVFLVAAVISPYASACMHVLRHKSNGRNFIRRIISSASDGPDNENITHKDLDSFLTDHFNASPTNPWTQKFWETKVSDVTYNFVRDHETRVILTVIPIYENVRAVRPESFVVLVEPDRSKIICGTLKAYIPNPSTKTVLRTISPYVYSVSNLSLTTPVDATLFMYGVEKRVEMGMKVISRSRLASGTDLDESSKNWSKHLARNDPRYLPGLLISQKLGGRGTDTFNVVPMTSEALKVFEDLVVTPTLDFFEDPKNRGEETVLTVIVMYANNVTTCPVGFVVLRSDTHNQAADSLYIPNQ
;
A
#
# COMPACT_ATOMS: atom_id res chain seq x y z
N MET A 1 19.29 20.10 63.49
CA MET A 1 18.52 19.33 62.49
C MET A 1 18.91 19.81 61.10
N LYS A 2 19.62 18.97 60.34
CA LYS A 2 19.95 19.23 58.93
C LYS A 2 19.29 18.10 58.14
N VAL A 3 18.31 18.46 57.32
CA VAL A 3 17.60 17.52 56.45
C VAL A 3 18.47 17.29 55.23
N VAL A 4 18.82 16.03 54.99
CA VAL A 4 19.50 15.56 53.79
C VAL A 4 18.41 15.16 52.80
N ILE A 5 18.38 15.80 51.62
CA ILE A 5 17.51 15.43 50.50
C ILE A 5 18.35 14.68 49.48
N VAL A 6 17.89 13.48 49.14
CA VAL A 6 18.47 12.56 48.16
C VAL A 6 18.17 13.07 46.75
N PHE A 7 19.21 13.22 45.92
CA PHE A 7 19.04 13.45 44.48
C PHE A 7 18.79 12.13 43.77
N LEU A 8 17.60 12.00 43.17
CA LEU A 8 17.27 10.94 42.23
C LEU A 8 17.90 11.30 40.88
N VAL A 9 18.83 10.48 40.40
CA VAL A 9 19.37 10.58 39.03
C VAL A 9 18.29 10.10 38.07
N ALA A 10 17.47 11.03 37.57
CA ALA A 10 16.63 10.80 36.41
C ALA A 10 17.51 10.93 35.17
N ALA A 11 17.78 9.81 34.50
CA ALA A 11 18.28 9.83 33.14
C ALA A 11 17.27 10.57 32.27
N VAL A 12 17.57 11.82 31.90
CA VAL A 12 16.83 12.57 30.88
C VAL A 12 17.17 11.95 29.53
N ILE A 13 16.47 10.86 29.21
CA ILE A 13 16.30 10.43 27.83
C ILE A 13 15.17 11.29 27.28
N SER A 14 15.57 12.23 26.43
CA SER A 14 14.72 13.08 25.58
C SER A 14 13.38 12.40 25.19
N PRO A 15 12.20 12.98 25.50
CA PRO A 15 10.91 12.38 25.17
C PRO A 15 10.51 12.49 23.68
N TYR A 16 11.46 12.77 22.78
CA TYR A 16 11.22 13.05 21.36
C TYR A 16 11.06 11.80 20.46
N ALA A 17 10.49 10.71 20.96
CA ALA A 17 10.42 9.43 20.24
C ALA A 17 9.01 8.78 20.22
N SER A 18 7.94 9.58 20.34
CA SER A 18 6.59 9.03 20.46
C SER A 18 5.55 9.90 19.74
N ALA A 19 5.72 10.11 18.42
CA ALA A 19 4.63 10.62 17.61
C ALA A 19 3.66 9.47 17.31
N CYS A 20 2.71 9.23 18.23
CA CYS A 20 1.57 8.35 17.99
C CYS A 20 0.73 8.90 16.81
N MET A 21 0.32 8.02 15.91
CA MET A 21 -0.48 8.33 14.72
C MET A 21 -1.91 8.77 15.09
N HIS A 22 -2.50 9.74 14.37
CA HIS A 22 -3.92 10.14 14.49
C HIS A 22 -4.60 10.24 13.10
N VAL A 23 -5.89 9.87 13.01
CA VAL A 23 -6.58 9.26 11.84
C VAL A 23 -7.92 9.95 11.49
N LEU A 24 -8.33 9.88 10.20
CA LEU A 24 -9.72 10.03 9.72
C LEU A 24 -10.25 8.65 9.27
N ARG A 25 -11.43 8.26 9.76
CA ARG A 25 -11.99 6.90 9.64
C ARG A 25 -12.89 6.75 8.40
N HIS A 26 -12.71 5.67 7.64
CA HIS A 26 -13.73 5.13 6.72
C HIS A 26 -14.17 3.75 7.26
N LYS A 27 -15.47 3.56 7.54
CA LYS A 27 -15.98 2.34 8.19
C LYS A 27 -16.15 1.22 7.15
N SER A 28 -15.56 0.08 7.47
CA SER A 28 -15.36 -1.04 6.57
C SER A 28 -15.08 -2.29 7.38
N ASN A 29 -16.07 -3.15 7.66
CA ASN A 29 -15.95 -4.49 8.27
C ASN A 29 -14.84 -4.72 9.34
N GLY A 30 -14.57 -3.72 10.19
CA GLY A 30 -13.54 -3.80 11.24
C GLY A 30 -12.08 -3.69 10.78
N ARG A 31 -11.80 -3.43 9.50
CA ARG A 31 -10.43 -3.30 8.94
C ARG A 31 -10.28 -1.95 8.25
N ASN A 32 -9.36 -1.15 8.75
CA ASN A 32 -9.18 0.26 8.36
C ASN A 32 -7.85 0.41 7.61
N PHE A 33 -7.82 1.16 6.52
CA PHE A 33 -6.60 1.81 6.03
C PHE A 33 -6.59 3.27 6.48
N ILE A 34 -5.40 3.83 6.70
CA ILE A 34 -5.22 5.20 7.18
C ILE A 34 -4.77 6.06 5.99
N ARG A 35 -5.45 7.17 5.73
CA ARG A 35 -5.01 8.18 4.76
C ARG A 35 -4.95 9.54 5.43
N ARG A 36 -3.82 10.24 5.37
CA ARG A 36 -3.62 11.55 6.02
C ARG A 36 -2.87 12.51 5.11
N ILE A 37 -3.35 13.75 5.03
CA ILE A 37 -2.63 14.87 4.41
C ILE A 37 -1.68 15.48 5.45
N ILE A 38 -0.42 15.68 5.07
CA ILE A 38 0.66 16.25 5.86
C ILE A 38 1.17 17.46 5.09
N SER A 39 1.25 18.63 5.74
CA SER A 39 1.69 19.88 5.11
C SER A 39 2.80 20.57 5.90
N SER A 40 3.70 21.25 5.19
CA SER A 40 4.48 22.34 5.78
C SER A 40 3.55 23.53 6.03
N ALA A 41 3.59 24.12 7.21
CA ALA A 41 2.69 25.18 7.63
C ALA A 41 3.09 26.51 6.95
N SER A 42 2.42 26.89 5.85
CA SER A 42 2.60 28.24 5.28
C SER A 42 1.46 28.79 4.39
N ASP A 43 0.36 28.07 4.13
CA ASP A 43 -0.69 28.56 3.22
C ASP A 43 -2.03 28.84 3.93
N GLY A 44 -2.17 30.03 4.54
CA GLY A 44 -3.44 30.61 5.02
C GLY A 44 -3.29 31.83 5.96
N PRO A 45 -4.14 32.87 5.90
CA PRO A 45 -4.02 34.10 6.70
C PRO A 45 -4.44 33.93 8.18
N ASP A 46 -5.03 32.78 8.55
CA ASP A 46 -5.36 32.43 9.93
C ASP A 46 -4.23 31.59 10.55
N ASN A 47 -3.04 32.19 10.62
CA ASN A 47 -1.81 31.57 11.10
C ASN A 47 -1.76 31.56 12.64
N GLU A 48 -2.43 30.59 13.27
CA GLU A 48 -1.87 30.03 14.49
C GLU A 48 -0.80 29.02 14.07
N ASN A 49 0.46 29.35 14.38
CA ASN A 49 1.57 28.41 14.32
C ASN A 49 1.10 27.09 14.92
N ILE A 50 1.14 25.99 14.15
CA ILE A 50 0.91 24.66 14.70
C ILE A 50 1.98 24.45 15.78
N THR A 51 1.63 24.69 17.03
CA THR A 51 2.50 24.42 18.16
C THR A 51 2.26 22.99 18.60
N HIS A 52 3.27 22.36 19.20
CA HIS A 52 3.22 20.98 19.70
C HIS A 52 1.97 20.64 20.53
N LYS A 53 1.29 21.64 21.11
CA LYS A 53 0.05 21.48 21.89
C LYS A 53 -1.18 21.06 21.07
N ASP A 54 -1.28 21.45 19.80
CA ASP A 54 -2.44 21.09 18.96
C ASP A 54 -2.36 19.65 18.45
N LEU A 55 -1.17 19.03 18.49
CA LEU A 55 -0.98 17.60 18.33
C LEU A 55 -1.32 16.80 19.60
N ASP A 56 -1.18 17.40 20.78
CA ASP A 56 -1.38 16.72 22.08
C ASP A 56 -2.84 16.76 22.58
N SER A 57 -3.65 17.77 22.23
CA SER A 57 -5.05 17.85 22.71
C SER A 57 -6.01 16.84 22.03
N PHE A 58 -5.52 16.03 21.09
CA PHE A 58 -6.25 14.94 20.41
C PHE A 58 -5.90 13.54 20.94
N LEU A 59 -5.09 13.45 22.00
CA LEU A 59 -4.56 12.20 22.59
C LEU A 59 -5.58 11.33 23.35
N THR A 60 -6.87 11.67 23.37
CA THR A 60 -7.89 10.92 24.14
C THR A 60 -8.57 9.78 23.37
N ASP A 61 -8.42 9.68 22.04
CA ASP A 61 -9.07 8.62 21.27
C ASP A 61 -8.16 7.39 21.06
N HIS A 62 -8.45 6.33 21.83
CA HIS A 62 -7.71 5.05 21.93
C HIS A 62 -7.73 4.17 20.65
N PHE A 63 -8.14 4.71 19.51
CA PHE A 63 -8.48 3.95 18.29
C PHE A 63 -7.41 3.99 17.18
N ASN A 64 -6.28 4.67 17.40
CA ASN A 64 -5.24 4.90 16.39
C ASN A 64 -3.92 4.13 16.63
N ALA A 65 -3.88 3.29 17.66
CA ALA A 65 -2.72 2.47 17.97
C ALA A 65 -2.88 1.07 17.39
N SER A 66 -2.05 0.71 16.40
CA SER A 66 -1.90 -0.69 15.99
C SER A 66 -0.77 -1.34 16.79
N PRO A 67 -0.95 -2.56 17.32
CA PRO A 67 0.10 -3.25 18.04
C PRO A 67 1.26 -3.58 17.11
N THR A 68 2.42 -2.99 17.37
CA THR A 68 3.66 -3.21 16.62
C THR A 68 4.72 -3.83 17.52
N ASN A 69 5.62 -4.63 16.95
CA ASN A 69 6.82 -5.03 17.67
C ASN A 69 7.87 -3.88 17.64
N PRO A 70 8.83 -3.86 18.59
CA PRO A 70 9.82 -2.77 18.68
C PRO A 70 10.65 -2.56 17.41
N TRP A 71 10.91 -3.64 16.65
CA TRP A 71 11.65 -3.52 15.39
C TRP A 71 10.82 -2.79 14.33
N THR A 72 9.54 -3.12 14.21
CA THR A 72 8.58 -2.48 13.29
C THR A 72 8.44 -1.01 13.61
N GLN A 73 8.34 -0.68 14.90
CA GLN A 73 8.29 0.70 15.38
C GLN A 73 9.55 1.48 14.98
N LYS A 74 10.74 0.95 15.27
CA LYS A 74 12.01 1.60 14.91
C LYS A 74 12.18 1.76 13.40
N PHE A 75 11.75 0.76 12.63
CA PHE A 75 11.77 0.82 11.17
C PHE A 75 10.84 1.92 10.66
N TRP A 76 9.62 2.00 11.22
CA TRP A 76 8.65 3.04 10.89
C TRP A 76 9.21 4.44 11.11
N GLU A 77 9.75 4.70 12.32
CA GLU A 77 10.35 5.99 12.67
C GLU A 77 11.42 6.39 11.64
N THR A 78 12.40 5.51 11.42
CA THR A 78 13.60 5.87 10.64
C THR A 78 13.45 5.79 9.12
N LYS A 79 12.50 5.00 8.61
CA LYS A 79 12.34 4.74 7.16
C LYS A 79 11.04 5.24 6.56
N VAL A 80 10.06 5.58 7.39
CA VAL A 80 8.78 6.15 6.94
C VAL A 80 8.65 7.56 7.46
N SER A 81 8.58 7.74 8.78
CA SER A 81 8.31 9.05 9.39
C SER A 81 9.40 10.07 9.07
N ASP A 82 10.67 9.76 9.35
CA ASP A 82 11.79 10.67 9.11
C ASP A 82 11.92 11.03 7.63
N VAL A 83 11.78 10.04 6.75
CA VAL A 83 11.88 10.25 5.29
C VAL A 83 10.73 11.15 4.79
N THR A 84 9.51 10.89 5.24
CA THR A 84 8.33 11.69 4.88
C THR A 84 8.44 13.12 5.40
N TYR A 85 8.83 13.28 6.66
CA TYR A 85 9.01 14.58 7.29
C TYR A 85 10.08 15.41 6.59
N ASN A 86 11.26 14.82 6.36
CA ASN A 86 12.34 15.50 5.64
C ASN A 86 11.89 15.89 4.23
N PHE A 87 11.18 15.02 3.50
CA PHE A 87 10.65 15.37 2.18
C PHE A 87 9.68 16.56 2.22
N VAL A 88 8.70 16.55 3.13
CA VAL A 88 7.72 17.64 3.30
C VAL A 88 8.41 18.96 3.66
N ARG A 89 9.39 18.90 4.57
CA ARG A 89 10.16 20.08 5.01
C ARG A 89 11.01 20.63 3.86
N ASP A 90 11.79 19.78 3.20
CA ASP A 90 12.81 20.21 2.23
C ASP A 90 12.20 20.69 0.91
N HIS A 91 10.96 20.29 0.60
CA HIS A 91 10.26 20.66 -0.64
C HIS A 91 9.08 21.61 -0.42
N GLU A 92 8.85 22.07 0.82
CA GLU A 92 7.73 22.94 1.20
C GLU A 92 6.40 22.50 0.57
N THR A 93 6.15 21.19 0.62
CA THR A 93 5.02 20.57 -0.09
C THR A 93 4.07 19.88 0.88
N ARG A 94 2.95 19.42 0.35
CA ARG A 94 2.00 18.57 1.05
C ARG A 94 2.10 17.15 0.53
N VAL A 95 1.92 16.16 1.38
CA VAL A 95 1.87 14.74 1.01
C VAL A 95 0.68 14.04 1.65
N ILE A 96 0.22 12.99 0.98
CA ILE A 96 -0.77 12.02 1.40
C ILE A 96 0.00 10.78 1.83
N LEU A 97 -0.07 10.46 3.12
CA LEU A 97 0.42 9.20 3.69
C LEU A 97 -0.75 8.21 3.73
N THR A 98 -0.63 7.10 3.00
CA THR A 98 -1.54 5.96 3.03
C THR A 98 -0.89 4.77 3.71
N VAL A 99 -1.56 4.20 4.71
CA VAL A 99 -1.10 3.02 5.46
C VAL A 99 -2.16 1.93 5.37
N ILE A 100 -1.79 0.78 4.82
CA ILE A 100 -2.67 -0.37 4.64
C ILE A 100 -2.16 -1.49 5.56
N PRO A 101 -2.81 -1.75 6.71
CA PRO A 101 -2.48 -2.89 7.52
C PRO A 101 -2.94 -4.18 6.84
N ILE A 102 -2.06 -5.18 6.84
CA ILE A 102 -2.35 -6.51 6.32
C ILE A 102 -2.47 -7.45 7.52
N TYR A 103 -3.58 -8.17 7.57
CA TYR A 103 -3.91 -9.11 8.64
C TYR A 103 -3.96 -10.52 8.10
N GLU A 104 -3.44 -11.48 8.87
CA GLU A 104 -3.43 -12.91 8.52
C GLU A 104 -4.82 -13.45 8.16
N ASN A 105 -5.83 -13.08 8.96
CA ASN A 105 -7.20 -13.59 8.84
C ASN A 105 -8.17 -12.65 9.56
N VAL A 106 -9.48 -12.80 9.32
CA VAL A 106 -10.58 -11.95 9.85
C VAL A 106 -10.59 -11.80 11.38
N ARG A 107 -9.97 -12.71 12.14
CA ARG A 107 -9.93 -12.69 13.60
C ARG A 107 -8.66 -12.06 14.17
N ALA A 108 -7.66 -11.80 13.33
CA ALA A 108 -6.42 -11.20 13.78
C ALA A 108 -6.65 -9.77 14.31
N VAL A 109 -6.21 -9.53 15.54
CA VAL A 109 -6.27 -8.22 16.21
C VAL A 109 -5.00 -7.40 16.01
N ARG A 110 -3.97 -8.01 15.41
CA ARG A 110 -2.67 -7.41 15.12
C ARG A 110 -2.36 -7.58 13.63
N PRO A 111 -1.97 -6.51 12.92
CA PRO A 111 -1.48 -6.63 11.55
C PRO A 111 -0.20 -7.45 11.51
N GLU A 112 -0.07 -8.34 10.54
CA GLU A 112 1.17 -9.06 10.25
C GLU A 112 2.18 -8.20 9.48
N SER A 113 1.70 -7.19 8.78
CA SER A 113 2.54 -6.22 8.08
C SER A 113 1.77 -4.93 7.77
N PHE A 114 2.51 -3.93 7.31
CA PHE A 114 1.98 -2.66 6.85
C PHE A 114 2.52 -2.37 5.46
N VAL A 115 1.65 -1.91 4.57
CA VAL A 115 2.03 -1.28 3.32
C VAL A 115 1.90 0.22 3.50
N VAL A 116 2.91 0.96 3.06
CA VAL A 116 2.92 2.43 3.15
C VAL A 116 3.13 3.03 1.78
N LEU A 117 2.30 4.02 1.44
CA LEU A 117 2.43 4.85 0.26
C LEU A 117 2.51 6.30 0.72
N VAL A 118 3.45 7.07 0.18
CA VAL A 118 3.55 8.51 0.41
C VAL A 118 3.50 9.21 -0.94
N GLU A 119 2.57 10.14 -1.11
CA GLU A 119 2.28 10.78 -2.39
C GLU A 119 2.12 12.31 -2.25
N PRO A 120 2.72 13.17 -3.07
CA PRO A 120 2.45 14.61 -3.06
C PRO A 120 0.96 14.96 -3.27
N ASP A 121 0.43 15.86 -2.44
CA ASP A 121 -0.97 16.33 -2.40
C ASP A 121 -1.28 17.42 -3.46
N ARG A 122 -0.55 17.43 -4.58
CA ARG A 122 -0.67 18.51 -5.59
C ARG A 122 -0.67 18.07 -7.06
N SER A 123 -0.67 16.78 -7.37
CA SER A 123 -0.65 16.33 -8.76
C SER A 123 -1.84 15.44 -9.10
N LYS A 124 -2.50 15.73 -10.24
CA LYS A 124 -3.37 14.79 -10.98
C LYS A 124 -2.63 13.53 -11.48
N ILE A 125 -1.41 13.32 -10.97
CA ILE A 125 -0.45 12.30 -11.30
C ILE A 125 -0.06 11.72 -9.95
N ILE A 126 -0.32 10.44 -9.73
CA ILE A 126 0.04 9.73 -8.50
C ILE A 126 1.57 9.76 -8.41
N CYS A 127 2.15 10.69 -7.66
CA CYS A 127 3.60 10.78 -7.51
C CYS A 127 3.99 9.93 -6.30
N GLY A 128 4.73 8.83 -6.45
CA GLY A 128 5.05 7.95 -5.33
C GLY A 128 6.34 8.35 -4.62
N THR A 129 6.33 9.32 -3.70
CA THR A 129 7.54 9.67 -2.91
C THR A 129 8.16 8.45 -2.22
N LEU A 130 7.33 7.54 -1.68
CA LEU A 130 7.76 6.35 -0.95
C LEU A 130 6.75 5.21 -1.13
N LYS A 131 7.24 4.01 -1.41
CA LYS A 131 6.49 2.76 -1.22
C LYS A 131 7.24 1.88 -0.23
N ALA A 132 6.51 1.31 0.73
CA ALA A 132 7.08 0.39 1.69
C ALA A 132 6.20 -0.82 1.99
N TYR A 133 6.82 -1.96 2.25
CA TYR A 133 6.25 -3.12 2.92
C TYR A 133 7.04 -3.38 4.21
N ILE A 134 6.36 -3.36 5.34
CA ILE A 134 6.96 -3.40 6.67
C ILE A 134 6.39 -4.60 7.43
N PRO A 135 7.16 -5.68 7.59
CA PRO A 135 6.74 -6.84 8.37
C PRO A 135 6.54 -6.47 9.84
N ASN A 136 5.48 -6.99 10.45
CA ASN A 136 5.16 -6.88 11.87
C ASN A 136 4.94 -8.26 12.52
N PRO A 137 5.89 -9.20 12.39
CA PRO A 137 5.68 -10.57 12.84
C PRO A 137 5.46 -10.65 14.36
N SER A 138 4.66 -11.64 14.77
CA SER A 138 4.35 -11.93 16.17
C SER A 138 5.59 -12.42 16.95
N THR A 139 6.53 -13.08 16.26
CA THR A 139 7.76 -13.64 16.86
C THR A 139 9.02 -13.14 16.13
N LYS A 140 10.13 -13.03 16.87
CA LYS A 140 11.42 -12.56 16.32
C LYS A 140 12.01 -13.50 15.25
N THR A 141 11.60 -14.77 15.23
CA THR A 141 12.12 -15.79 14.31
C THR A 141 11.64 -15.58 12.87
N VAL A 142 10.40 -15.12 12.68
CA VAL A 142 9.79 -14.82 11.37
C VAL A 142 10.37 -13.55 10.74
N LEU A 143 10.94 -12.66 11.57
CA LEU A 143 11.57 -11.42 11.12
C LEU A 143 12.82 -11.66 10.26
N ARG A 144 13.43 -12.85 10.33
CA ARG A 144 14.60 -13.23 9.51
C ARG A 144 14.23 -13.70 8.11
N THR A 145 12.97 -14.07 7.86
CA THR A 145 12.53 -14.61 6.57
C THR A 145 11.83 -13.59 5.69
N ILE A 146 11.23 -12.55 6.27
CA ILE A 146 10.51 -11.52 5.52
C ILE A 146 11.32 -10.23 5.53
N SER A 147 11.90 -9.87 4.37
CA SER A 147 12.64 -8.61 4.23
C SER A 147 11.68 -7.43 4.09
N PRO A 148 11.87 -6.32 4.82
CA PRO A 148 11.17 -5.09 4.52
C PRO A 148 11.62 -4.56 3.16
N TYR A 149 10.70 -3.92 2.45
CA TYR A 149 11.00 -3.23 1.19
C TYR A 149 10.65 -1.77 1.37
N VAL A 150 11.57 -0.87 1.07
CA VAL A 150 11.34 0.57 1.07
C VAL A 150 12.07 1.15 -0.13
N TYR A 151 11.33 1.82 -1.00
CA TYR A 151 11.93 2.50 -2.14
C TYR A 151 11.14 3.73 -2.50
N SER A 152 11.87 4.75 -2.96
CA SER A 152 11.25 5.90 -3.60
C SER A 152 10.87 5.52 -5.02
N VAL A 153 9.72 6.00 -5.46
CA VAL A 153 9.27 5.87 -6.84
C VAL A 153 9.39 7.25 -7.48
N SER A 154 10.04 7.33 -8.63
CA SER A 154 10.01 8.57 -9.40
C SER A 154 8.58 8.85 -9.90
N ASN A 155 8.37 10.00 -10.56
CA ASN A 155 7.07 10.39 -11.08
C ASN A 155 6.41 9.24 -11.86
N LEU A 156 5.31 8.70 -11.35
CA LEU A 156 4.54 7.70 -12.09
C LEU A 156 3.97 8.41 -13.30
N SER A 157 4.18 7.85 -14.48
CA SER A 157 3.43 8.28 -15.65
C SER A 157 2.19 7.41 -15.74
N LEU A 158 1.03 8.02 -16.02
CA LEU A 158 -0.10 7.24 -16.52
C LEU A 158 0.37 6.66 -17.85
N THR A 159 0.66 5.37 -17.85
CA THR A 159 1.25 4.70 -19.02
C THR A 159 0.21 4.54 -20.11
N THR A 160 -1.05 4.32 -19.72
CA THR A 160 -2.20 4.22 -20.62
C THR A 160 -3.52 4.23 -19.83
N PRO A 161 -4.52 5.06 -20.15
CA PRO A 161 -5.91 4.65 -20.03
C PRO A 161 -6.17 3.63 -21.14
N VAL A 162 -6.11 2.34 -20.81
CA VAL A 162 -6.31 1.25 -21.80
C VAL A 162 -7.77 1.21 -22.23
N ASP A 163 -8.67 1.51 -21.28
CA ASP A 163 -10.09 1.77 -21.49
C ASP A 163 -10.56 2.74 -20.38
N ALA A 164 -11.79 3.27 -20.46
CA ALA A 164 -12.32 4.24 -19.48
C ALA A 164 -12.40 3.70 -18.03
N THR A 165 -12.13 2.42 -17.83
CA THR A 165 -12.21 1.71 -16.55
C THR A 165 -10.89 1.08 -16.10
N LEU A 166 -9.85 1.01 -16.95
CA LEU A 166 -8.53 0.42 -16.65
C LEU A 166 -7.44 1.48 -16.71
N PHE A 167 -6.78 1.68 -15.58
CA PHE A 167 -5.71 2.65 -15.39
C PHE A 167 -4.44 1.94 -14.96
N MET A 168 -3.38 2.08 -15.76
CA MET A 168 -2.07 1.49 -15.47
C MET A 168 -1.03 2.59 -15.24
N TYR A 169 -0.37 2.53 -14.10
CA TYR A 169 0.68 3.46 -13.71
C TYR A 169 2.01 2.73 -13.70
N GLY A 170 3.03 3.37 -14.28
CA GLY A 170 4.34 2.77 -14.39
C GLY A 170 5.46 3.80 -14.41
N VAL A 171 6.67 3.29 -14.28
CA VAL A 171 7.93 4.03 -14.41
C VAL A 171 8.77 3.27 -15.41
N GLU A 172 9.21 3.92 -16.47
CA GLU A 172 10.00 3.30 -17.54
C GLU A 172 9.36 1.98 -18.05
N LYS A 173 9.95 0.83 -17.70
CA LYS A 173 9.58 -0.51 -18.16
C LYS A 173 8.74 -1.29 -17.14
N ARG A 174 8.43 -0.72 -15.98
CA ARG A 174 7.77 -1.43 -14.88
C ARG A 174 6.41 -0.80 -14.55
N VAL A 175 5.45 -1.66 -14.26
CA VAL A 175 4.15 -1.27 -13.70
C VAL A 175 4.27 -1.14 -12.18
N GLU A 176 3.66 -0.10 -11.65
CA GLU A 176 3.68 0.27 -10.24
C GLU A 176 2.32 0.08 -9.60
N MET A 177 1.25 0.25 -10.38
CA MET A 177 -0.12 0.08 -9.94
C MET A 177 -1.03 -0.16 -11.15
N GLY A 178 -1.98 -1.09 -10.99
CA GLY A 178 -3.12 -1.24 -11.88
C GLY A 178 -4.42 -0.98 -11.13
N MET A 179 -5.37 -0.29 -11.75
CA MET A 179 -6.70 -0.08 -11.19
C MET A 179 -7.75 -0.37 -12.26
N LYS A 180 -8.73 -1.20 -11.93
CA LYS A 180 -9.84 -1.56 -12.81
C LYS A 180 -11.17 -1.35 -12.10
N VAL A 181 -12.07 -0.60 -12.73
CA VAL A 181 -13.51 -0.65 -12.41
C VAL A 181 -14.12 -1.84 -13.16
N ILE A 182 -14.67 -2.78 -12.40
CA ILE A 182 -15.23 -4.03 -12.88
C ILE A 182 -16.75 -3.96 -12.71
N SER A 183 -17.46 -4.29 -13.77
CA SER A 183 -18.92 -4.44 -13.75
C SER A 183 -19.31 -5.74 -14.44
N ARG A 184 -20.48 -6.26 -14.09
CA ARG A 184 -20.96 -7.56 -14.60
C ARG A 184 -20.97 -7.65 -16.13
N SER A 185 -21.31 -6.57 -16.82
CA SER A 185 -21.37 -6.52 -18.28
C SER A 185 -20.00 -6.57 -18.96
N ARG A 186 -18.91 -6.40 -18.21
CA ARG A 186 -17.53 -6.39 -18.70
C ARG A 186 -16.73 -7.62 -18.27
N LEU A 187 -17.33 -8.56 -17.55
CA LEU A 187 -16.68 -9.82 -17.23
C LEU A 187 -16.36 -10.60 -18.51
N ALA A 188 -15.22 -11.31 -18.50
CA ALA A 188 -14.69 -12.06 -19.62
C ALA A 188 -14.49 -11.28 -20.94
N SER A 189 -14.48 -9.94 -20.90
CA SER A 189 -14.12 -9.09 -22.05
C SER A 189 -12.61 -9.00 -22.31
N GLY A 190 -11.81 -9.63 -21.45
CA GLY A 190 -10.36 -9.64 -21.53
C GLY A 190 -9.82 -10.46 -22.69
N THR A 191 -8.49 -10.47 -22.81
CA THR A 191 -7.78 -11.25 -23.85
C THR A 191 -6.64 -12.04 -23.23
N ASP A 192 -6.35 -13.20 -23.83
CA ASP A 192 -5.20 -14.03 -23.44
C ASP A 192 -3.87 -13.30 -23.67
N LEU A 193 -2.81 -13.81 -23.04
CA LEU A 193 -1.43 -13.38 -23.26
C LEU A 193 -0.98 -13.71 -24.69
N ASP A 194 -0.56 -12.68 -25.43
CA ASP A 194 0.12 -12.86 -26.71
C ASP A 194 1.61 -13.22 -26.52
N GLU A 195 2.28 -13.60 -27.60
CA GLU A 195 3.69 -14.00 -27.56
C GLU A 195 4.62 -12.83 -27.20
N SER A 196 4.25 -11.60 -27.59
CA SER A 196 5.02 -10.38 -27.28
C SER A 196 5.07 -10.13 -25.77
N SER A 197 3.91 -10.17 -25.13
CA SER A 197 3.73 -10.02 -23.68
C SER A 197 4.39 -11.14 -22.88
N LYS A 198 4.33 -12.39 -23.36
CA LYS A 198 5.05 -13.50 -22.74
C LYS A 198 6.56 -13.25 -22.76
N ASN A 199 7.10 -12.82 -23.91
CA ASN A 199 8.52 -12.53 -24.06
C ASN A 199 8.95 -11.29 -23.26
N TRP A 200 8.09 -10.27 -23.18
CA TRP A 200 8.30 -9.11 -22.33
C TRP A 200 8.42 -9.51 -20.85
N SER A 201 7.49 -10.32 -20.34
CA SER A 201 7.55 -10.81 -18.95
C SER A 201 8.82 -11.61 -18.68
N LYS A 202 9.21 -12.51 -19.59
CA LYS A 202 10.48 -13.25 -19.49
C LYS A 202 11.68 -12.31 -19.42
N HIS A 203 11.70 -11.26 -20.24
CA HIS A 203 12.74 -10.24 -20.22
C HIS A 203 12.82 -9.51 -18.87
N LEU A 204 11.68 -9.09 -18.31
CA LEU A 204 11.61 -8.47 -16.99
C LEU A 204 12.13 -9.39 -15.87
N ALA A 205 11.90 -10.70 -16.01
CA ALA A 205 12.40 -11.75 -15.11
C ALA A 205 13.85 -12.19 -15.40
N ARG A 206 14.52 -11.59 -16.39
CA ARG A 206 15.85 -12.02 -16.86
C ARG A 206 15.91 -13.51 -17.24
N ASN A 207 14.84 -14.02 -17.83
CA ASN A 207 14.64 -15.42 -18.19
C ASN A 207 14.74 -16.42 -17.02
N ASP A 208 14.50 -15.98 -15.78
CA ASP A 208 14.42 -16.90 -14.64
C ASP A 208 13.18 -17.80 -14.76
N PRO A 209 13.35 -19.13 -14.83
CA PRO A 209 12.27 -20.08 -15.13
C PRO A 209 11.26 -20.22 -13.99
N ARG A 210 11.55 -19.68 -12.80
CA ARG A 210 10.61 -19.67 -11.67
C ARG A 210 9.43 -18.73 -11.90
N TYR A 211 9.60 -17.77 -12.80
CA TYR A 211 8.58 -16.78 -13.10
C TYR A 211 7.86 -17.10 -14.39
N LEU A 212 6.54 -17.04 -14.31
CA LEU A 212 5.61 -17.14 -15.42
C LEU A 212 5.03 -15.74 -15.71
N PRO A 213 4.53 -15.49 -16.93
CA PRO A 213 3.80 -14.27 -17.22
C PRO A 213 2.45 -14.28 -16.50
N GLY A 214 2.22 -13.30 -15.64
CA GLY A 214 0.98 -13.13 -14.90
C GLY A 214 0.28 -11.82 -15.23
N LEU A 215 -1.05 -11.83 -15.21
CA LEU A 215 -1.86 -10.62 -15.39
C LEU A 215 -2.18 -9.99 -14.04
N LEU A 216 -1.95 -8.68 -13.89
CA LEU A 216 -2.38 -7.93 -12.71
C LEU A 216 -3.91 -7.86 -12.62
N ILE A 217 -4.55 -7.66 -13.76
CA ILE A 217 -6.00 -7.77 -13.94
C ILE A 217 -6.27 -8.97 -14.84
N SER A 218 -6.90 -10.00 -14.29
CA SER A 218 -7.24 -11.23 -15.02
C SER A 218 -8.13 -10.95 -16.23
N GLN A 219 -7.99 -11.74 -17.29
CA GLN A 219 -8.87 -11.68 -18.46
C GLN A 219 -10.35 -11.95 -18.11
N LYS A 220 -10.59 -12.77 -17.08
CA LYS A 220 -11.95 -13.02 -16.57
C LYS A 220 -12.60 -11.75 -15.99
N LEU A 221 -11.77 -10.81 -15.55
CA LEU A 221 -12.18 -9.50 -15.01
C LEU A 221 -12.05 -8.37 -16.04
N GLY A 222 -11.82 -8.70 -17.32
CA GLY A 222 -11.69 -7.73 -18.41
C GLY A 222 -10.28 -7.15 -18.60
N GLY A 223 -9.25 -7.75 -18.00
CA GLY A 223 -7.85 -7.37 -18.29
C GLY A 223 -7.37 -7.94 -19.61
N ARG A 224 -6.43 -7.26 -20.29
CA ARG A 224 -5.94 -7.69 -21.59
C ARG A 224 -4.51 -8.19 -21.49
N GLY A 225 -4.24 -9.34 -22.08
CA GLY A 225 -2.90 -9.92 -22.14
C GLY A 225 -1.99 -9.28 -23.18
N THR A 226 -2.52 -8.46 -24.08
CA THR A 226 -1.76 -7.65 -25.03
C THR A 226 -1.16 -6.38 -24.41
N ASP A 227 -1.61 -5.99 -23.20
CA ASP A 227 -1.14 -4.77 -22.55
C ASP A 227 0.12 -5.05 -21.74
N THR A 228 1.27 -4.55 -22.21
CA THR A 228 2.57 -4.83 -21.59
C THR A 228 2.68 -4.41 -20.12
N PHE A 229 1.88 -3.43 -19.67
CA PHE A 229 1.83 -3.00 -18.27
C PHE A 229 0.85 -3.80 -17.40
N ASN A 230 -0.06 -4.57 -18.01
CA ASN A 230 -0.91 -5.52 -17.27
C ASN A 230 -0.19 -6.86 -17.02
N VAL A 231 1.00 -7.05 -17.59
CA VAL A 231 1.75 -8.31 -17.55
C VAL A 231 3.01 -8.13 -16.71
N VAL A 232 3.20 -9.01 -15.73
CA VAL A 232 4.38 -9.03 -14.86
C VAL A 232 4.89 -10.44 -14.60
N PRO A 233 6.17 -10.61 -14.25
CA PRO A 233 6.68 -11.88 -13.74
C PRO A 233 5.99 -12.28 -12.41
N MET A 234 5.39 -13.46 -12.38
CA MET A 234 4.78 -14.05 -11.18
C MET A 234 5.24 -15.50 -10.96
N THR A 235 5.44 -15.92 -9.72
CA THR A 235 5.64 -17.35 -9.40
C THR A 235 4.33 -18.12 -9.60
N SER A 236 4.42 -19.44 -9.78
CA SER A 236 3.23 -20.31 -9.89
C SER A 236 2.30 -20.19 -8.68
N GLU A 237 2.88 -20.06 -7.51
CA GLU A 237 2.22 -19.88 -6.23
C GLU A 237 1.48 -18.55 -6.19
N ALA A 238 2.13 -17.45 -6.58
CA ALA A 238 1.50 -16.13 -6.65
C ALA A 238 0.32 -16.11 -7.64
N LEU A 239 0.47 -16.74 -8.81
CA LEU A 239 -0.61 -16.88 -9.80
C LEU A 239 -1.81 -17.62 -9.23
N LYS A 240 -1.57 -18.73 -8.54
CA LYS A 240 -2.63 -19.51 -7.89
C LYS A 240 -3.35 -18.68 -6.82
N VAL A 241 -2.60 -17.98 -5.97
CA VAL A 241 -3.19 -17.13 -4.92
C VAL A 241 -4.00 -15.98 -5.53
N PHE A 242 -3.54 -15.37 -6.63
CA PHE A 242 -4.33 -14.38 -7.37
C PHE A 242 -5.66 -14.96 -7.85
N GLU A 243 -5.64 -16.14 -8.47
CA GLU A 243 -6.86 -16.77 -8.96
C GLU A 243 -7.84 -17.12 -7.81
N ASP A 244 -7.31 -17.74 -6.75
CA ASP A 244 -8.11 -18.26 -5.63
C ASP A 244 -8.67 -17.15 -4.73
N LEU A 245 -7.89 -16.09 -4.47
CA LEU A 245 -8.25 -15.07 -3.48
C LEU A 245 -8.68 -13.72 -4.07
N VAL A 246 -8.46 -13.49 -5.37
CA VAL A 246 -8.82 -12.23 -6.02
C VAL A 246 -9.83 -12.46 -7.12
N VAL A 247 -9.51 -13.33 -8.09
CA VAL A 247 -10.33 -13.51 -9.28
C VAL A 247 -11.64 -14.23 -8.94
N THR A 248 -11.55 -15.41 -8.33
CA THR A 248 -12.73 -16.23 -7.99
C THR A 248 -13.70 -15.47 -7.08
N PRO A 249 -13.27 -14.86 -5.95
CA PRO A 249 -14.21 -14.14 -5.08
C PRO A 249 -14.83 -12.89 -5.72
N THR A 250 -14.17 -12.31 -6.73
CA THR A 250 -14.75 -11.19 -7.50
C THR A 250 -15.79 -11.68 -8.50
N LEU A 251 -15.57 -12.84 -9.12
CA LEU A 251 -16.58 -13.47 -9.97
C LEU A 251 -17.81 -13.89 -9.14
N ASP A 252 -17.60 -14.56 -8.01
CA ASP A 252 -18.66 -14.99 -7.08
C ASP A 252 -19.52 -13.80 -6.62
N PHE A 253 -18.90 -12.64 -6.37
CA PHE A 253 -19.61 -11.41 -6.03
C PHE A 253 -20.63 -11.02 -7.12
N PHE A 254 -20.25 -11.09 -8.40
CA PHE A 254 -21.15 -10.75 -9.51
C PHE A 254 -22.14 -11.86 -9.87
N GLU A 255 -21.92 -13.09 -9.42
CA GLU A 255 -22.89 -14.19 -9.57
C GLU A 255 -24.12 -13.99 -8.67
N ASP A 256 -23.94 -13.43 -7.47
CA ASP A 256 -25.06 -13.12 -6.55
C ASP A 256 -26.06 -12.16 -7.22
N PRO A 257 -27.34 -12.55 -7.37
CA PRO A 257 -28.38 -11.70 -7.94
C PRO A 257 -28.53 -10.33 -7.27
N LYS A 258 -28.15 -10.20 -5.99
CA LYS A 258 -28.22 -8.94 -5.24
C LYS A 258 -27.24 -7.89 -5.79
N ASN A 259 -26.16 -8.32 -6.42
CA ASN A 259 -25.09 -7.42 -6.89
C ASN A 259 -25.20 -7.09 -8.39
N ARG A 260 -26.36 -7.32 -9.02
CA ARG A 260 -26.55 -7.17 -10.48
C ARG A 260 -26.26 -5.77 -11.05
N GLY A 261 -26.38 -4.73 -10.24
CA GLY A 261 -26.11 -3.33 -10.61
C GLY A 261 -24.82 -2.77 -10.02
N GLU A 262 -24.06 -3.58 -9.29
CA GLU A 262 -22.86 -3.10 -8.58
C GLU A 262 -21.66 -2.99 -9.50
N GLU A 263 -20.69 -2.19 -9.06
CA GLU A 263 -19.33 -2.19 -9.59
C GLU A 263 -18.34 -2.48 -8.46
N THR A 264 -17.22 -3.08 -8.82
CA THR A 264 -16.11 -3.34 -7.92
C THR A 264 -14.87 -2.65 -8.48
N VAL A 265 -14.19 -1.86 -7.64
CA VAL A 265 -12.89 -1.28 -7.96
C VAL A 265 -11.82 -2.21 -7.43
N LEU A 266 -11.05 -2.79 -8.34
CA LEU A 266 -9.87 -3.59 -8.02
C LEU A 266 -8.62 -2.75 -8.25
N THR A 267 -7.82 -2.57 -7.21
CA THR A 267 -6.51 -1.91 -7.26
C THR A 267 -5.44 -2.93 -6.91
N VAL A 268 -4.41 -3.04 -7.76
CA VAL A 268 -3.24 -3.87 -7.52
C VAL A 268 -2.02 -2.96 -7.47
N ILE A 269 -1.42 -2.81 -6.30
CA ILE A 269 -0.16 -2.09 -6.10
C ILE A 269 0.97 -3.13 -6.19
N VAL A 270 1.91 -2.87 -7.09
CA VAL A 270 3.05 -3.77 -7.30
C VAL A 270 4.19 -3.35 -6.37
N MET A 271 4.74 -4.32 -5.65
CA MET A 271 5.86 -4.12 -4.73
C MET A 271 7.14 -4.66 -5.34
N TYR A 272 8.20 -3.85 -5.31
CA TYR A 272 9.54 -4.19 -5.77
C TYR A 272 10.53 -4.19 -4.61
N ALA A 273 11.65 -4.87 -4.76
CA ALA A 273 12.71 -4.86 -3.75
C ALA A 273 13.37 -3.48 -3.64
N ASN A 274 13.47 -2.77 -4.77
CA ASN A 274 14.06 -1.43 -4.86
C ASN A 274 13.58 -0.68 -6.12
N ASN A 275 14.17 0.49 -6.38
CA ASN A 275 13.83 1.35 -7.51
C ASN A 275 14.40 0.89 -8.88
N VAL A 276 15.21 -0.18 -8.93
CA VAL A 276 15.82 -0.67 -10.18
C VAL A 276 15.36 -2.08 -10.58
N THR A 277 14.74 -2.83 -9.66
CA THR A 277 14.23 -4.17 -9.97
C THR A 277 12.99 -4.11 -10.84
N THR A 278 12.94 -5.01 -11.83
CA THR A 278 11.83 -5.21 -12.77
C THR A 278 10.95 -6.40 -12.43
N CYS A 279 11.41 -7.27 -11.53
CA CYS A 279 10.62 -8.39 -11.01
C CYS A 279 9.96 -7.98 -9.69
N PRO A 280 8.63 -8.08 -9.56
CA PRO A 280 7.93 -7.82 -8.30
C PRO A 280 8.36 -8.78 -7.20
N VAL A 281 8.38 -8.31 -5.95
CA VAL A 281 8.52 -9.14 -4.74
C VAL A 281 7.18 -9.47 -4.09
N GLY A 282 6.11 -8.79 -4.51
CA GLY A 282 4.76 -9.06 -4.07
C GLY A 282 3.75 -8.06 -4.63
N PHE A 283 2.50 -8.26 -4.28
CA PHE A 283 1.35 -7.52 -4.78
C PHE A 283 0.41 -7.19 -3.63
N VAL A 284 -0.02 -5.94 -3.53
CA VAL A 284 -1.05 -5.53 -2.57
C VAL A 284 -2.32 -5.33 -3.36
N VAL A 285 -3.35 -6.09 -3.04
CA VAL A 285 -4.64 -6.06 -3.71
C VAL A 285 -5.63 -5.38 -2.79
N LEU A 286 -6.29 -4.34 -3.30
CA LEU A 286 -7.39 -3.64 -2.65
C LEU A 286 -8.64 -3.82 -3.51
N ARG A 287 -9.73 -4.29 -2.92
CA ARG A 287 -11.02 -4.46 -3.60
C ARG A 287 -12.09 -3.69 -2.86
N SER A 288 -12.73 -2.73 -3.49
CA SER A 288 -13.84 -1.94 -2.91
C SER A 288 -15.07 -2.04 -3.80
N ASP A 289 -16.22 -2.35 -3.21
CA ASP A 289 -17.49 -2.40 -3.94
C ASP A 289 -18.19 -1.04 -3.84
N THR A 290 -18.85 -0.58 -4.91
CA THR A 290 -19.41 0.78 -4.99
C THR A 290 -20.42 1.13 -3.90
N HIS A 291 -21.08 0.14 -3.30
CA HIS A 291 -22.03 0.35 -2.20
C HIS A 291 -21.51 -0.12 -0.84
N ASN A 292 -20.39 -0.84 -0.83
CA ASN A 292 -19.75 -1.30 0.39
C ASN A 292 -18.46 -0.52 0.59
N GLN A 293 -18.45 0.43 1.54
CA GLN A 293 -17.27 1.24 1.86
C GLN A 293 -16.08 0.42 2.38
N ALA A 294 -16.22 -0.91 2.44
CA ALA A 294 -15.19 -1.83 2.85
C ALA A 294 -14.28 -2.25 1.70
N ALA A 295 -13.03 -1.81 1.80
CA ALA A 295 -11.96 -2.32 0.96
C ALA A 295 -11.38 -3.59 1.60
N ASP A 296 -11.54 -4.74 0.96
CA ASP A 296 -10.74 -5.92 1.30
C ASP A 296 -9.30 -5.65 0.90
N SER A 297 -8.34 -5.99 1.77
CA SER A 297 -6.91 -5.86 1.49
C SER A 297 -6.20 -7.21 1.65
N LEU A 298 -5.32 -7.51 0.69
CA LEU A 298 -4.52 -8.73 0.66
C LEU A 298 -3.09 -8.40 0.22
N TYR A 299 -2.11 -9.05 0.82
CA TYR A 299 -0.75 -9.08 0.29
C TYR A 299 -0.44 -10.48 -0.26
N ILE A 300 0.00 -10.54 -1.52
CA ILE A 300 0.40 -11.76 -2.22
C ILE A 300 1.92 -11.69 -2.42
N PRO A 301 2.72 -12.51 -1.70
CA PRO A 301 4.15 -12.57 -1.95
C PRO A 301 4.45 -13.19 -3.33
N ASN A 302 5.52 -12.73 -3.98
CA ASN A 302 5.98 -13.27 -5.27
C ASN A 302 7.29 -14.04 -5.09
N GLN A 303 7.23 -15.12 -4.32
CA GLN A 303 8.37 -15.93 -3.89
C GLN A 303 8.16 -17.39 -4.25
#